data_AF-A0A182IZT9-F1
#
_entry.id   AF-A0A182IZT9-F1
#
_cell.length_a   1.000
_cell.length_b   1.000
_cell.length_c   1.000
_cell.angle_alpha   90.00
_cell.angle_beta   90.00
_cell.angle_gamma   90.00
#
_symmetry.space_group_name_H-M   'P 1'
#
loop_
_entity.id
_entity.type
_entity.pdbx_description
1 polymer ?
#
loop_
_entity_poly.entity_id
_entity_poly.type
_entity_poly.pdbx_seq_one_letter_code
_entity_poly.pdbx_strand_id
1 'polypeptide(L)'
;MSQMLADQRTAPGACNLGGPLRYRNVVIFWLQCNQDTLNARLDARVDGMVAQGLLPEIRMFYADYVKPYDNCDYHRGILQSIGFKEFVKYLQQHDADCDRLLMEYLTSGQAEQIGDRKPDGLDLLNGCLDYLKLVTRRYSRRQLQWIKNRFLCDSGREVPAIYALDTSDVGAWSSNVSDRARAIVDAVLAGQEPPYACLPKIASQRDRAHEDKTFHCESCQRVIVGEYQWRIHVRSNKHRKRAKSGLDHQ
;
A
#
# COMPACT_ATOMS: atom_id res chain seq x y z
N MET A 1 -5.75 -11.87 -29.72
CA MET A 1 -4.61 -11.64 -28.81
C MET A 1 -3.48 -11.04 -29.66
N SER A 2 -2.84 -9.95 -29.23
CA SER A 2 -1.79 -9.31 -30.05
C SER A 2 -0.59 -10.25 -30.26
N GLN A 3 0.00 -10.26 -31.45
CA GLN A 3 1.12 -11.14 -31.80
C GLN A 3 2.33 -10.94 -30.87
N MET A 4 2.60 -9.69 -30.47
CA MET A 4 3.65 -9.37 -29.49
C MET A 4 3.45 -10.04 -28.13
N LEU A 5 2.20 -10.25 -27.69
CA LEU A 5 1.91 -10.91 -26.41
C LEU A 5 2.08 -12.43 -26.51
N ALA A 6 1.82 -13.01 -27.68
CA ALA A 6 2.07 -14.42 -27.93
C ALA A 6 3.57 -14.72 -27.91
N ASP A 7 4.37 -13.89 -28.60
CA ASP A 7 5.83 -14.02 -28.65
C ASP A 7 6.48 -13.81 -27.26
N GLN A 8 5.94 -12.90 -26.44
CA GLN A 8 6.41 -12.71 -25.07
C GLN A 8 6.12 -13.92 -24.17
N ARG A 9 5.03 -14.64 -24.41
CA ARG A 9 4.61 -15.80 -23.61
C ARG A 9 5.38 -17.07 -23.95
N THR A 10 5.93 -17.18 -25.15
CA THR A 10 6.74 -18.33 -25.58
C THR A 10 8.21 -18.22 -25.18
N ALA A 11 8.66 -17.04 -24.72
CA ALA A 11 10.05 -16.83 -24.29
C ALA A 11 10.40 -17.60 -23.00
N PRO A 12 11.62 -18.16 -22.88
CA PRO A 12 12.05 -18.86 -21.68
C PRO A 12 12.10 -17.91 -20.47
N GLY A 13 11.42 -18.29 -19.38
CA GLY A 13 11.24 -17.45 -18.19
C GLY A 13 9.98 -16.56 -18.22
N ALA A 14 9.21 -16.60 -19.31
CA ALA A 14 7.91 -15.97 -19.38
C ALA A 14 6.84 -16.71 -18.57
N CYS A 15 5.78 -15.99 -18.19
CA CYS A 15 4.58 -16.55 -17.61
C CYS A 15 3.33 -15.95 -18.28
N ASN A 16 2.15 -16.44 -17.89
CA ASN A 16 0.86 -15.96 -18.43
C ASN A 16 0.66 -14.43 -18.27
N LEU A 17 1.38 -13.83 -17.32
CA LEU A 17 1.33 -12.41 -16.97
C LEU A 17 2.42 -11.54 -17.64
N GLY A 18 3.37 -12.12 -18.39
CA GLY A 18 4.38 -11.36 -19.12
C GLY A 18 5.66 -12.14 -19.45
N GLY A 19 6.58 -11.49 -20.18
CA GLY A 19 7.88 -12.05 -20.56
C GLY A 19 8.90 -12.17 -19.41
N PRO A 20 10.10 -12.68 -19.70
CA PRO A 20 11.18 -12.89 -18.72
C PRO A 20 11.76 -11.59 -18.16
N LEU A 21 12.69 -11.69 -17.21
CA LEU A 21 13.39 -10.53 -16.68
C LEU A 21 14.20 -9.84 -17.78
N ARG A 22 14.05 -8.51 -17.88
CA ARG A 22 14.82 -7.68 -18.84
C ARG A 22 16.33 -7.70 -18.55
N TYR A 23 16.70 -7.74 -17.27
CA TYR A 23 18.09 -7.75 -16.80
C TYR A 23 18.30 -8.94 -15.87
N ARG A 24 19.47 -9.61 -15.99
CA ARG A 24 19.79 -10.84 -15.25
C ARG A 24 20.51 -10.57 -13.92
N ASN A 25 21.26 -9.48 -13.83
CA ASN A 25 22.02 -9.05 -12.66
C ASN A 25 21.20 -8.12 -11.74
N VAL A 26 19.95 -8.50 -11.45
CA VAL A 26 19.07 -7.71 -10.59
C VAL A 26 18.96 -8.38 -9.23
N VAL A 27 19.14 -7.57 -8.18
CA VAL A 27 18.92 -7.96 -6.79
C VAL A 27 17.92 -7.00 -6.18
N ILE A 28 17.01 -7.53 -5.36
CA ILE A 28 16.04 -6.74 -4.61
C ILE A 28 16.38 -6.84 -3.12
N PHE A 29 16.64 -5.70 -2.50
CA PHE A 29 16.67 -5.60 -1.05
C PHE A 29 15.27 -5.24 -0.53
N TRP A 30 14.72 -6.12 0.29
CA TRP A 30 13.47 -5.87 0.98
C TRP A 30 13.74 -5.52 2.44
N LEU A 31 13.59 -4.23 2.74
CA LEU A 31 13.61 -3.70 4.09
C LEU A 31 12.37 -4.17 4.85
N GLN A 32 12.57 -5.02 5.85
CA GLN A 32 11.53 -5.59 6.68
C GLN A 32 11.57 -4.97 8.06
N CYS A 33 10.40 -4.71 8.63
CA CYS A 33 10.26 -4.23 9.98
C CYS A 33 9.13 -5.02 10.65
N ASN A 34 9.31 -5.35 11.93
CA ASN A 34 8.23 -5.88 12.75
C ASN A 34 6.99 -4.97 12.64
N GLN A 35 5.81 -5.58 12.47
CA GLN A 35 4.60 -4.84 12.11
C GLN A 35 4.17 -3.84 13.21
N ASP A 36 4.33 -4.19 14.48
CA ASP A 36 3.94 -3.34 15.60
C ASP A 36 4.92 -2.19 15.77
N THR A 37 6.22 -2.49 15.63
CA THR A 37 7.28 -1.47 15.58
C THR A 37 7.05 -0.48 14.43
N LEU A 38 6.72 -1.00 13.24
CA LEU A 38 6.40 -0.18 12.08
C LEU A 38 5.16 0.66 12.30
N ASN A 39 4.08 0.12 12.89
CA ASN A 39 2.86 0.88 13.17
C ASN A 39 3.15 2.06 14.10
N ALA A 40 3.88 1.82 15.20
CA ALA A 40 4.26 2.87 16.14
C ALA A 40 5.10 3.97 15.46
N ARG A 41 6.07 3.59 14.61
CA ARG A 41 6.88 4.54 13.84
C ARG A 41 6.06 5.34 12.82
N LEU A 42 5.09 4.70 12.15
CA LEU A 42 4.22 5.38 11.20
C LEU A 42 3.34 6.41 11.91
N ASP A 43 2.81 6.08 13.08
CA ASP A 43 2.01 7.00 13.89
C ASP A 43 2.86 8.18 14.36
N ALA A 44 4.04 7.91 14.94
CA ALA A 44 4.98 8.95 15.37
C ALA A 44 5.48 9.82 14.19
N ARG A 45 5.62 9.25 13.00
CA ARG A 45 5.96 10.01 11.79
C ARG A 45 4.86 10.99 11.43
N VAL A 46 3.58 10.61 11.53
CA VAL A 46 2.47 11.53 11.28
C VAL A 46 2.48 12.67 12.29
N ASP A 47 2.76 12.38 13.56
CA ASP A 47 2.91 13.42 14.59
C ASP A 47 4.07 14.36 14.27
N GLY A 48 5.21 13.81 13.84
CA GLY A 48 6.35 14.58 13.34
C GLY A 48 6.05 15.41 12.09
N MET A 49 5.20 14.91 11.17
CA MET A 49 4.77 15.67 9.98
C MET A 49 3.98 16.92 10.39
N VAL A 50 3.08 16.81 11.38
CA VAL A 50 2.35 17.97 11.92
C VAL A 50 3.31 18.99 12.51
N ALA A 51 4.24 18.54 13.36
CA ALA A 51 5.25 19.41 13.95
C ALA A 51 6.18 20.08 12.92
N GLN A 52 6.38 19.45 11.76
CA GLN A 52 7.19 19.96 10.65
C GLN A 52 6.41 20.84 9.67
N GLY A 53 5.13 21.12 9.90
CA GLY A 53 4.35 22.05 9.07
C GLY A 53 3.48 21.39 7.99
N LEU A 54 3.01 20.15 8.22
CA LEU A 54 2.06 19.47 7.33
C LEU A 54 0.84 20.35 6.99
N LEU A 55 0.24 21.01 7.99
CA LEU A 55 -1.01 21.76 7.82
C LEU A 55 -0.85 22.96 6.87
N PRO A 56 0.17 23.83 7.01
CA PRO A 56 0.51 24.84 6.02
C PRO A 56 0.73 24.30 4.60
N GLU A 57 1.46 23.18 4.47
CA GLU A 57 1.77 22.59 3.16
C GLU A 57 0.49 22.18 2.41
N ILE A 58 -0.41 21.44 3.09
CA ILE A 58 -1.66 20.98 2.48
C ILE A 58 -2.65 22.12 2.24
N ARG A 59 -2.61 23.18 3.06
CA ARG A 59 -3.41 24.40 2.86
C ARG A 59 -3.01 25.13 1.60
N MET A 60 -1.71 25.37 1.43
CA MET A 60 -1.14 25.99 0.23
C MET A 60 -1.50 25.15 -1.00
N PHE A 61 -1.24 23.84 -0.95
CA PHE A 61 -1.57 22.95 -2.06
C PHE A 61 -3.06 22.97 -2.43
N TYR A 62 -3.95 22.98 -1.43
CA TYR A 62 -5.39 23.09 -1.67
C TYR A 62 -5.78 24.42 -2.31
N ALA A 63 -5.27 25.54 -1.79
CA ALA A 63 -5.61 26.87 -2.28
C ALA A 63 -5.15 27.10 -3.72
N ASP A 64 -3.95 26.62 -4.07
CA ASP A 64 -3.32 26.91 -5.36
C ASP A 64 -3.70 25.90 -6.45
N TYR A 65 -3.93 24.63 -6.09
CA TYR A 65 -4.04 23.55 -7.07
C TYR A 65 -5.35 22.75 -7.02
N VAL A 66 -6.22 22.99 -6.03
CA VAL A 66 -7.49 22.23 -5.90
C VAL A 66 -8.69 23.16 -5.90
N LYS A 67 -8.75 24.13 -4.98
CA LYS A 67 -9.84 25.09 -4.86
C LYS A 67 -10.14 25.87 -6.16
N PRO A 68 -9.16 26.24 -7.00
CA PRO A 68 -9.43 26.96 -8.24
C PRO A 68 -10.06 26.10 -9.34
N TYR A 69 -10.13 24.77 -9.15
CA TYR A 69 -10.58 23.82 -10.18
C TYR A 69 -11.79 23.02 -9.69
N ASP A 70 -12.92 23.11 -10.40
CA ASP A 70 -14.18 22.48 -9.99
C ASP A 70 -14.22 20.94 -10.18
N ASN A 71 -13.34 20.37 -11.01
CA ASN A 71 -13.36 18.95 -11.39
C ASN A 71 -12.10 18.19 -10.96
N CYS A 72 -11.77 18.23 -9.67
CA CYS A 72 -10.65 17.47 -9.12
C CYS A 72 -10.98 15.98 -8.93
N ASP A 73 -10.30 15.10 -9.68
CA ASP A 73 -10.43 13.64 -9.55
C ASP A 73 -9.38 13.07 -8.57
N TYR A 74 -9.82 12.73 -7.36
CA TYR A 74 -8.98 12.11 -6.31
C TYR A 74 -8.55 10.67 -6.61
N HIS A 75 -8.98 10.12 -7.75
CA HIS A 75 -8.50 8.86 -8.30
C HIS A 75 -7.48 9.03 -9.41
N ARG A 76 -6.86 10.22 -9.59
CA ARG A 76 -5.81 10.44 -10.59
C ARG A 76 -4.66 11.30 -10.07
N GLY A 77 -3.46 11.02 -10.58
CA GLY A 77 -2.27 11.83 -10.35
C GLY A 77 -1.93 12.02 -8.86
N ILE A 78 -1.44 13.22 -8.54
CA ILE A 78 -0.99 13.61 -7.20
C ILE A 78 -2.13 13.56 -6.15
N LEU A 79 -3.39 13.73 -6.57
CA LEU A 79 -4.55 13.74 -5.67
C LEU A 79 -4.86 12.35 -5.07
N GLN A 80 -4.25 11.29 -5.59
CA GLN A 80 -4.34 9.95 -4.99
C GLN A 80 -3.50 9.80 -3.72
N SER A 81 -2.57 10.73 -3.45
CA SER A 81 -1.59 10.62 -2.37
C SER A 81 -2.26 10.46 -0.99
N ILE A 82 -1.53 9.80 -0.09
CA ILE A 82 -1.91 9.69 1.32
C ILE A 82 -1.28 10.88 2.03
N GLY A 83 -2.08 11.70 2.69
CA GLY A 83 -1.61 12.93 3.35
C GLY A 83 -2.36 14.19 2.94
N PHE A 84 -3.19 14.13 1.88
CA PHE A 84 -3.93 15.30 1.38
C PHE A 84 -5.44 15.10 1.41
N LYS A 85 -5.94 14.07 0.69
CA LYS A 85 -7.39 13.80 0.57
C LYS A 85 -8.06 13.57 1.92
N GLU A 86 -7.31 13.10 2.91
CA GLU A 86 -7.76 12.90 4.29
C GLU A 86 -8.18 14.22 4.95
N PHE A 87 -7.64 15.36 4.50
CA PHE A 87 -7.88 16.70 5.07
C PHE A 87 -8.82 17.56 4.22
N VAL A 88 -9.26 17.12 3.04
CA VAL A 88 -10.09 17.93 2.13
C VAL A 88 -11.34 18.48 2.84
N LYS A 89 -11.99 17.67 3.66
CA LYS A 89 -13.16 18.10 4.44
C LYS A 89 -12.83 19.23 5.42
N TYR A 90 -11.69 19.13 6.11
CA TYR A 90 -11.20 20.18 7.00
C TYR A 90 -10.85 21.46 6.22
N LEU A 91 -10.12 21.32 5.11
CA LEU A 91 -9.66 22.43 4.28
C LEU A 91 -10.82 23.21 3.62
N GLN A 92 -11.94 22.55 3.35
CA GLN A 92 -13.16 23.19 2.84
C GLN A 92 -13.92 24.00 3.91
N GLN A 93 -13.81 23.62 5.18
CA GLN A 93 -14.61 24.18 6.28
C GLN A 93 -13.87 25.24 7.10
N HIS A 94 -12.54 25.20 7.11
CA HIS A 94 -11.68 26.08 7.87
C HIS A 94 -10.68 26.80 6.97
N ASP A 95 -10.23 27.98 7.38
CA ASP A 95 -9.29 28.83 6.63
C ASP A 95 -7.87 28.83 7.24
N ALA A 96 -7.00 29.67 6.71
CA ALA A 96 -5.62 29.79 7.17
C ALA A 96 -5.49 30.42 8.57
N ASP A 97 -6.49 31.19 9.02
CA ASP A 97 -6.49 31.76 10.37
C ASP A 97 -6.80 30.67 11.41
N CYS A 98 -7.78 29.79 11.11
CA CYS A 98 -8.03 28.57 11.90
C CYS A 98 -6.77 27.70 11.99
N ASP A 99 -6.06 27.47 10.88
CA ASP A 99 -4.83 26.67 10.85
C ASP A 99 -3.77 27.24 11.81
N ARG A 100 -3.60 28.58 11.85
CA ARG A 100 -2.63 29.26 12.73
C ARG A 100 -2.98 29.03 14.19
N LEU A 101 -4.24 29.24 14.57
CA LEU A 101 -4.72 29.04 15.95
C LEU A 101 -4.56 27.59 16.41
N LEU A 102 -4.84 26.63 15.52
CA LEU A 102 -4.67 25.20 15.80
C LEU A 102 -3.20 24.81 15.97
N MET A 103 -2.30 25.34 15.14
CA MET A 103 -0.87 25.10 15.28
C MET A 103 -0.30 25.71 16.57
N GLU A 104 -0.72 26.92 16.93
CA GLU A 104 -0.33 27.55 18.20
C GLU A 104 -0.79 26.70 19.39
N TYR A 105 -2.04 26.23 19.37
CA TYR A 105 -2.59 25.33 20.39
C TYR A 105 -1.83 23.99 20.49
N LEU A 106 -1.49 23.37 19.35
CA LEU A 106 -0.75 22.11 19.31
C LEU A 106 0.71 22.25 19.77
N THR A 107 1.35 23.39 19.46
CA THR A 107 2.77 23.64 19.78
C THR A 107 2.98 24.08 21.22
N SER A 108 2.03 24.85 21.77
CA SER A 108 2.15 25.40 23.13
C SER A 108 1.93 24.36 24.23
N GLY A 109 1.47 23.14 23.90
CA GLY A 109 1.23 22.08 24.88
C GLY A 109 0.15 22.42 25.92
N GLN A 110 -0.60 23.51 25.72
CA GLN A 110 -1.56 24.05 26.69
C GLN A 110 -2.96 23.41 26.56
N ALA A 111 -3.04 22.10 26.31
CA ALA A 111 -4.30 21.37 26.37
C ALA A 111 -4.95 21.41 27.77
N GLU A 112 -4.17 21.72 28.82
CA GLU A 112 -4.61 21.71 30.22
C GLU A 112 -4.76 23.10 30.86
N GLN A 113 -4.27 24.19 30.23
CA GLN A 113 -4.28 25.55 30.83
C GLN A 113 -5.14 26.60 30.10
N ILE A 114 -5.50 26.38 28.83
CA ILE A 114 -6.45 27.25 28.13
C ILE A 114 -7.85 26.80 28.50
N GLY A 115 -8.45 27.46 29.49
CA GLY A 115 -9.75 27.09 30.05
C GLY A 115 -10.80 26.81 28.97
N ASP A 116 -11.31 25.57 28.98
CA ASP A 116 -12.58 25.06 28.41
C ASP A 116 -12.95 25.38 26.95
N ARG A 117 -12.17 26.19 26.22
CA ARG A 117 -12.45 26.58 24.83
C ARG A 117 -11.45 25.94 23.89
N LYS A 118 -11.78 24.73 23.45
CA LYS A 118 -11.13 24.08 22.31
C LYS A 118 -11.25 24.97 21.07
N PRO A 119 -10.18 25.16 20.28
CA PRO A 119 -10.27 25.85 19.00
C PRO A 119 -11.27 25.15 18.08
N ASP A 120 -12.01 25.95 17.30
CA ASP A 120 -12.90 25.41 16.27
C ASP A 120 -12.10 24.61 15.23
N GLY A 121 -12.69 23.51 14.73
CA GLY A 121 -12.03 22.62 13.79
C GLY A 121 -11.01 21.64 14.38
N LEU A 122 -10.66 21.72 15.68
CA LEU A 122 -9.70 20.80 16.32
C LEU A 122 -10.15 19.33 16.23
N ASP A 123 -11.41 19.04 16.56
CA ASP A 123 -11.93 17.68 16.53
C ASP A 123 -11.97 17.12 15.10
N LEU A 124 -12.26 17.98 14.10
CA LEU A 124 -12.23 17.60 12.70
C LEU A 124 -10.81 17.32 12.22
N LEU A 125 -9.85 18.17 12.58
CA LEU A 125 -8.43 17.98 12.28
C LEU A 125 -7.89 16.68 12.90
N ASN A 126 -8.21 16.42 14.17
CA ASN A 126 -7.85 15.17 14.84
C ASN A 126 -8.44 13.95 14.13
N GLY A 127 -9.71 14.03 13.71
CA GLY A 127 -10.32 12.99 12.89
C GLY A 127 -9.59 12.75 11.55
N CYS A 128 -9.14 13.82 10.89
CA CYS A 128 -8.32 13.73 9.68
C CYS A 128 -6.96 13.07 9.95
N LEU A 129 -6.29 13.42 11.05
CA LEU A 129 -5.01 12.85 11.47
C LEU A 129 -5.11 11.36 11.83
N ASP A 130 -6.14 10.97 12.58
CA ASP A 130 -6.40 9.57 12.90
C ASP A 130 -6.70 8.75 11.65
N TYR A 131 -7.46 9.34 10.72
CA TYR A 131 -7.71 8.72 9.43
C TYR A 131 -6.42 8.58 8.60
N LEU A 132 -5.54 9.60 8.59
CA LEU A 132 -4.22 9.56 7.96
C LEU A 132 -3.36 8.41 8.53
N LYS A 133 -3.27 8.30 9.85
CA LYS A 133 -2.57 7.19 10.55
C LYS A 133 -3.15 5.83 10.14
N LEU A 134 -4.49 5.72 10.12
CA LEU A 134 -5.18 4.50 9.69
C LEU A 134 -4.85 4.11 8.24
N VAL A 135 -4.98 5.03 7.28
CA VAL A 135 -4.73 4.70 5.86
C VAL A 135 -3.25 4.41 5.59
N THR A 136 -2.33 5.05 6.31
CA THR A 136 -0.89 4.78 6.24
C THR A 136 -0.56 3.37 6.71
N ARG A 137 -1.12 2.93 7.84
CA ARG A 137 -0.98 1.54 8.33
C ARG A 137 -1.68 0.52 7.43
N ARG A 138 -2.76 0.90 6.73
CA ARG A 138 -3.39 0.03 5.73
C ARG A 138 -2.53 -0.09 4.48
N TYR A 139 -1.90 1.01 4.06
CA TYR A 139 -1.01 1.03 2.90
C TYR A 139 0.22 0.17 3.13
N SER A 140 0.88 0.26 4.29
CA SER A 140 2.02 -0.61 4.62
C SER A 140 1.66 -2.10 4.55
N ARG A 141 0.51 -2.51 5.11
CA ARG A 141 0.01 -3.89 5.02
C ARG A 141 -0.26 -4.32 3.57
N ARG A 142 -0.82 -3.42 2.74
CA ARG A 142 -1.03 -3.69 1.31
C ARG A 142 0.30 -3.86 0.57
N GLN A 143 1.32 -3.06 0.88
CA GLN A 143 2.66 -3.21 0.30
C GLN A 143 3.27 -4.56 0.68
N LEU A 144 3.20 -4.97 1.94
CA LEU A 144 3.67 -6.29 2.38
C LEU A 144 2.96 -7.41 1.63
N GLN A 145 1.63 -7.34 1.51
CA GLN A 145 0.86 -8.33 0.76
C GLN A 145 1.22 -8.34 -0.72
N TRP A 146 1.45 -7.18 -1.32
CA TRP A 146 1.85 -7.05 -2.72
C TRP A 146 3.24 -7.66 -2.94
N ILE A 147 4.22 -7.35 -2.09
CA ILE A 147 5.58 -7.92 -2.17
C ILE A 147 5.52 -9.45 -2.04
N LYS A 148 4.83 -9.96 -1.02
CA LYS A 148 4.65 -11.41 -0.82
C LYS A 148 4.01 -12.07 -2.05
N ASN A 149 2.91 -11.52 -2.55
CA ASN A 149 2.20 -12.09 -3.69
C ASN A 149 2.97 -11.97 -5.01
N ARG A 150 3.71 -10.87 -5.21
CA ARG A 150 4.36 -10.56 -6.48
C ARG A 150 5.74 -11.18 -6.62
N PHE A 151 6.49 -11.28 -5.53
CA PHE A 151 7.89 -11.75 -5.56
C PHE A 151 8.12 -13.09 -4.89
N LEU A 152 7.35 -13.44 -3.85
CA LEU A 152 7.57 -14.67 -3.10
C LEU A 152 6.61 -15.78 -3.50
N CYS A 153 5.35 -15.45 -3.79
CA CYS A 153 4.37 -16.42 -4.20
C CYS A 153 4.75 -16.99 -5.58
N ASP A 154 4.84 -18.31 -5.65
CA ASP A 154 5.29 -19.01 -6.84
C ASP A 154 4.22 -18.95 -7.94
N SER A 155 4.35 -17.92 -8.78
CA SER A 155 3.45 -17.60 -9.89
C SER A 155 3.97 -18.11 -11.24
N GLY A 156 5.07 -18.88 -11.24
CA GLY A 156 5.77 -19.28 -12.47
C GLY A 156 6.45 -18.12 -13.20
N ARG A 157 6.46 -16.92 -12.61
CA ARG A 157 7.14 -15.74 -13.14
C ARG A 157 8.60 -15.77 -12.72
N GLU A 158 9.50 -15.50 -13.65
CA GLU A 158 10.89 -15.20 -13.31
C GLU A 158 10.94 -13.89 -12.49
N VAL A 159 11.52 -13.97 -11.29
CA VAL A 159 11.61 -12.86 -10.35
C VAL A 159 13.03 -12.79 -9.80
N PRO A 160 13.59 -11.56 -9.61
CA PRO A 160 14.95 -11.42 -9.13
C PRO A 160 15.14 -12.03 -7.74
N ALA A 161 16.40 -12.32 -7.39
CA ALA A 161 16.76 -12.70 -6.03
C ALA A 161 16.38 -11.56 -5.07
N ILE A 162 15.67 -11.91 -4.00
CA ILE A 162 15.17 -10.95 -3.01
C ILE A 162 15.75 -11.30 -1.64
N TYR A 163 16.39 -10.33 -1.00
CA TYR A 163 17.04 -10.51 0.30
C TYR A 163 16.32 -9.66 1.35
N ALA A 164 15.99 -10.28 2.47
CA ALA A 164 15.41 -9.57 3.62
C ALA A 164 16.52 -8.88 4.41
N LEU A 165 16.30 -7.61 4.72
CA LEU A 165 17.14 -6.82 5.62
C LEU A 165 16.26 -6.29 6.76
N ASP A 166 16.62 -6.59 8.00
CA ASP A 166 15.81 -6.22 9.15
C ASP A 166 16.11 -4.80 9.60
N THR A 167 15.09 -3.94 9.58
CA THR A 167 15.12 -2.55 10.02
C THR A 167 14.34 -2.34 11.32
N SER A 168 14.00 -3.41 12.06
CA SER A 168 13.23 -3.34 13.31
C SER A 168 13.99 -2.59 14.40
N ASP A 169 15.30 -2.73 14.48
CA ASP A 169 16.15 -1.94 15.37
C ASP A 169 17.00 -0.95 14.56
N VAL A 170 16.89 0.34 14.90
CA VAL A 170 17.68 1.41 14.26
C VAL A 170 19.13 1.37 14.74
N GLY A 171 19.39 0.98 16.00
CA GLY A 171 20.74 0.86 16.54
C GLY A 171 21.58 -0.21 15.82
N ALA A 172 20.91 -1.26 15.34
CA ALA A 172 21.53 -2.34 14.57
C ALA A 172 21.52 -2.11 13.04
N TRP A 173 21.24 -0.90 12.56
CA TRP A 173 21.15 -0.62 11.10
C TRP A 173 22.42 -1.02 10.33
N SER A 174 23.59 -0.66 10.86
CA SER A 174 24.87 -0.94 10.19
C SER A 174 25.04 -2.43 9.94
N SER A 175 24.86 -3.26 10.98
CA SER A 175 25.08 -4.70 10.90
C SER A 175 23.95 -5.47 10.23
N ASN A 176 22.68 -5.07 10.38
CA ASN A 176 21.53 -5.81 9.84
C ASN A 176 21.13 -5.39 8.42
N VAL A 177 21.51 -4.19 7.99
CA VAL A 177 21.08 -3.61 6.71
C VAL A 177 22.27 -3.25 5.85
N SER A 178 23.09 -2.29 6.29
CA SER A 178 24.16 -1.71 5.46
C SER A 178 25.23 -2.74 5.08
N ASP A 179 25.83 -3.38 6.08
CA ASP A 179 26.94 -4.31 5.88
C ASP A 179 26.48 -5.57 5.14
N ARG A 180 25.27 -6.05 5.46
CA ARG A 180 24.67 -7.19 4.74
C ARG A 180 24.38 -6.86 3.28
N ALA A 181 23.77 -5.70 3.01
CA ALA A 181 23.50 -5.29 1.64
C ALA A 181 24.79 -5.16 0.84
N ARG A 182 25.82 -4.54 1.43
CA ARG A 182 27.13 -4.40 0.82
C ARG A 182 27.77 -5.75 0.50
N ALA A 183 27.81 -6.67 1.45
CA ALA A 183 28.35 -8.01 1.23
C ALA A 183 27.62 -8.78 0.11
N ILE A 184 26.30 -8.61 0.00
CA ILE A 184 25.51 -9.21 -1.09
C ILE A 184 25.86 -8.56 -2.43
N VAL A 185 25.92 -7.22 -2.49
CA VAL A 185 26.28 -6.50 -3.72
C VAL A 185 27.68 -6.89 -4.18
N ASP A 186 28.66 -6.88 -3.28
CA ASP A 186 30.06 -7.19 -3.60
C ASP A 186 30.20 -8.63 -4.15
N ALA A 187 29.53 -9.60 -3.52
CA ALA A 187 29.51 -10.98 -4.01
C ALA A 187 28.86 -11.11 -5.40
N VAL A 188 27.71 -10.46 -5.62
CA VAL A 188 27.00 -10.50 -6.91
C VAL A 188 27.81 -9.83 -8.02
N LEU A 189 28.47 -8.71 -7.72
CA LEU A 189 29.35 -8.04 -8.68
C LEU A 189 30.60 -8.87 -9.01
N ALA A 190 31.11 -9.64 -8.04
CA ALA A 190 32.21 -10.58 -8.25
C ALA A 190 31.78 -11.90 -8.93
N GLY A 191 30.49 -12.10 -9.22
CA GLY A 191 29.97 -13.35 -9.78
C GLY A 191 30.00 -14.54 -8.81
N GLN A 192 30.10 -14.25 -7.50
CA GLN A 192 30.14 -15.23 -6.42
C GLN A 192 28.75 -15.41 -5.80
N GLU A 193 28.54 -16.55 -5.14
CA GLU A 193 27.32 -16.77 -4.36
C GLU A 193 27.32 -15.86 -3.12
N PRO A 194 26.24 -15.09 -2.88
CA PRO A 194 26.20 -14.20 -1.72
C PRO A 194 26.26 -14.96 -0.39
N PRO A 195 26.89 -14.38 0.64
CA PRO A 195 27.04 -15.02 1.96
C PRO A 195 25.71 -15.17 2.71
N TYR A 196 24.65 -14.52 2.24
CA TYR A 196 23.30 -14.60 2.80
C TYR A 196 22.36 -15.21 1.78
N ALA A 197 21.49 -16.11 2.21
CA ALA A 197 20.49 -16.73 1.34
C ALA A 197 19.37 -15.74 0.96
N CYS A 198 18.91 -15.83 -0.29
CA CYS A 198 17.71 -15.11 -0.70
C CYS A 198 16.45 -15.72 -0.06
N LEU A 199 15.37 -14.93 0.03
CA LEU A 199 14.11 -15.42 0.57
C LEU A 199 13.53 -16.55 -0.29
N PRO A 200 13.04 -17.63 0.34
CA PRO A 200 12.46 -18.75 -0.38
C PRO A 200 11.13 -18.35 -1.04
N LYS A 201 10.80 -19.03 -2.13
CA LYS A 201 9.47 -18.93 -2.74
C LYS A 201 8.43 -19.65 -1.87
N ILE A 202 7.24 -19.08 -1.81
CA ILE A 202 6.09 -19.63 -1.12
C ILE A 202 5.24 -20.36 -2.16
N ALA A 203 5.00 -21.65 -1.95
CA ALA A 203 4.15 -22.45 -2.83
C ALA A 203 2.75 -21.82 -2.93
N SER A 204 2.30 -21.55 -4.15
CA SER A 204 0.94 -21.09 -4.38
C SER A 204 -0.03 -22.26 -4.20
N GLN A 205 -1.08 -22.05 -3.39
CA GLN A 205 -2.21 -23.00 -3.29
C GLN A 205 -3.18 -22.90 -4.49
N ARG A 206 -2.89 -22.02 -5.46
CA ARG A 206 -3.73 -21.82 -6.64
C ARG A 206 -3.23 -22.70 -7.78
N ASP A 207 -4.14 -23.50 -8.34
CA ASP A 207 -3.88 -24.25 -9.57
C ASP A 207 -3.68 -23.28 -10.73
N ARG A 208 -2.46 -23.23 -11.26
CA ARG A 208 -2.06 -22.37 -12.39
C ARG A 208 -2.85 -22.67 -13.67
N ALA A 209 -3.36 -23.90 -13.81
CA ALA A 209 -4.09 -24.34 -14.99
C ALA A 209 -5.45 -23.66 -15.18
N HIS A 210 -6.02 -23.04 -14.13
CA HIS A 210 -7.40 -22.55 -14.14
C HIS A 210 -7.56 -21.09 -13.68
N GLU A 211 -6.47 -20.29 -13.66
CA GLU A 211 -6.53 -18.88 -13.26
C GLU A 211 -7.31 -18.00 -14.26
N ASP A 212 -7.33 -18.35 -15.54
CA ASP A 212 -7.94 -17.52 -16.60
C ASP A 212 -9.40 -17.90 -16.93
N LYS A 213 -9.96 -18.93 -16.29
CA LYS A 213 -11.36 -19.33 -16.51
C LYS A 213 -12.31 -18.27 -15.97
N THR A 214 -13.19 -17.76 -16.82
CA THR A 214 -14.21 -16.78 -16.43
C THR A 214 -15.53 -17.48 -16.16
N PHE A 215 -16.11 -17.25 -14.99
CA PHE A 215 -17.41 -17.74 -14.56
C PHE A 215 -18.37 -16.57 -14.38
N HIS A 216 -19.60 -16.69 -14.88
CA HIS A 216 -20.66 -15.71 -14.64
C HIS A 216 -21.63 -16.26 -13.59
N CYS A 217 -21.84 -15.52 -12.50
CA CYS A 217 -22.90 -15.84 -11.55
C CYS A 217 -24.17 -15.06 -11.90
N GLU A 218 -25.21 -15.76 -12.36
CA GLU A 218 -26.51 -15.14 -12.70
C GLU A 218 -27.24 -14.58 -11.48
N SER A 219 -27.26 -15.29 -10.34
CA SER A 219 -27.94 -14.81 -9.13
C SER A 219 -27.29 -13.58 -8.50
N CYS A 220 -25.99 -13.37 -8.74
CA CYS A 220 -25.26 -12.22 -8.25
C CYS A 220 -25.03 -11.14 -9.32
N GLN A 221 -25.24 -11.44 -10.60
CA GLN A 221 -24.90 -10.61 -11.76
C GLN A 221 -23.45 -10.13 -11.71
N ARG A 222 -22.51 -11.08 -11.52
CA ARG A 222 -21.07 -10.78 -11.39
C ARG A 222 -20.24 -11.79 -12.14
N VAL A 223 -19.20 -11.28 -12.80
CA VAL A 223 -18.14 -12.06 -13.43
C VAL A 223 -17.05 -12.36 -12.41
N ILE A 224 -16.63 -13.62 -12.34
CA ILE A 224 -15.60 -14.12 -11.43
C ILE A 224 -14.55 -14.86 -12.25
N VAL A 225 -13.30 -14.44 -12.11
CA VAL A 225 -12.18 -15.04 -12.83
C VAL A 225 -11.43 -15.97 -11.88
N GLY A 226 -11.16 -17.19 -12.35
CA GLY A 226 -10.47 -18.25 -11.62
C GLY A 226 -11.42 -19.20 -10.87
N GLU A 227 -11.20 -20.50 -11.06
CA GLU A 227 -12.05 -21.55 -10.49
C GLU A 227 -12.03 -21.59 -8.94
N TYR A 228 -10.88 -21.27 -8.34
CA TYR A 228 -10.76 -21.14 -6.90
C TYR A 228 -11.66 -20.02 -6.34
N GLN A 229 -11.69 -18.85 -7.01
CA GLN A 229 -12.53 -17.73 -6.61
C GLN A 229 -14.01 -18.04 -6.81
N TRP A 230 -14.34 -18.74 -7.90
CA TRP A 230 -15.69 -19.23 -8.17
C TRP A 230 -16.19 -20.14 -7.05
N ARG A 231 -15.39 -21.12 -6.62
CA ARG A 231 -15.73 -22.02 -5.51
C ARG A 231 -16.00 -21.28 -4.20
N ILE A 232 -15.18 -20.28 -3.88
CA ILE A 232 -15.38 -19.44 -2.68
C ILE A 232 -16.68 -18.66 -2.82
N HIS A 233 -16.91 -18.05 -3.98
CA HIS A 233 -18.10 -17.26 -4.25
C HIS A 233 -19.39 -18.06 -4.06
N VAL A 234 -19.51 -19.22 -4.71
CA VAL A 234 -20.73 -20.07 -4.63
C VAL A 234 -20.98 -20.54 -3.20
N ARG A 235 -19.92 -20.76 -2.41
CA ARG A 235 -20.03 -21.13 -0.99
C ARG A 235 -20.30 -19.96 -0.06
N SER A 236 -20.16 -18.71 -0.52
CA SER A 236 -20.28 -17.53 0.32
C SER A 236 -21.71 -17.26 0.79
N ASN A 237 -21.85 -16.73 2.00
CA ASN A 237 -23.17 -16.35 2.56
C ASN A 237 -23.90 -15.31 1.68
N LYS A 238 -23.15 -14.41 1.05
CA LYS A 238 -23.71 -13.38 0.17
C LYS A 238 -24.36 -13.99 -1.08
N HIS A 239 -23.71 -14.99 -1.69
CA HIS A 239 -24.27 -15.74 -2.80
C HIS A 239 -25.51 -16.52 -2.38
N ARG A 240 -25.45 -17.28 -1.28
CA ARG A 240 -26.60 -18.07 -0.79
C ARG A 240 -27.83 -17.21 -0.50
N LYS A 241 -27.66 -16.02 0.07
CA LYS A 241 -28.77 -15.09 0.32
C LYS A 241 -29.43 -14.62 -0.98
N ARG A 242 -28.64 -14.21 -1.99
CA ARG A 242 -29.16 -13.76 -3.28
C ARG A 242 -29.79 -14.87 -4.10
N ALA A 243 -29.20 -16.07 -4.07
CA ALA A 243 -29.75 -17.24 -4.75
C ALA A 243 -31.13 -17.64 -4.20
N LYS A 244 -31.35 -17.50 -2.88
CA LYS A 244 -32.67 -17.73 -2.26
C LYS A 244 -33.69 -16.66 -2.67
N SER A 245 -33.33 -15.38 -2.59
CA SER A 245 -34.24 -14.28 -2.97
C SER A 245 -34.61 -14.26 -4.47
N GLY A 246 -33.80 -14.89 -5.33
CA GLY A 246 -34.13 -15.05 -6.76
C GLY A 246 -35.12 -16.18 -7.06
N LEU A 247 -35.29 -17.15 -6.14
CA LEU A 247 -36.25 -18.25 -6.27
C LEU A 247 -37.66 -17.86 -5.81
N ASP A 248 -37.79 -16.85 -4.94
CA ASP A 248 -39.09 -16.35 -4.44
C ASP A 248 -39.80 -15.39 -5.41
N HIS A 249 -39.22 -15.11 -6.58
CA HIS A 249 -39.74 -14.19 -7.60
C HIS A 249 -40.01 -14.86 -8.97
N GLN A 250 -40.05 -16.20 -9.01
CA GLN A 250 -40.58 -17.00 -10.12
C GLN A 250 -41.83 -17.74 -9.67
#